data_AF-A0A179H9V3-F1
#
_entry.id   AF-A0A179H9V3-F1
#
_cell.length_a   1.000
_cell.length_b   1.000
_cell.length_c   1.000
_cell.angle_alpha   90.00
_cell.angle_beta   90.00
_cell.angle_gamma   90.00
#
_symmetry.space_group_name_H-M   'P 1'
#
loop_
_entity.id
_entity.type
_entity.pdbx_description
1 polymer ?
#
loop_
_entity_poly.entity_id
_entity_poly.type
_entity_poly.pdbx_seq_one_letter_code
_entity_poly.pdbx_strand_id
1 'polypeptide(L)'
;MASDDATDDRDALDALELEAKEFDKDAEIDRILKAFRLDAYAVLDLHPGVPESDIKITYRKKSLLIHPDKTKNPRAPDAFDRLKKAQTELMDEKKRAILDEAIADARMLLIRENKWTVDSPELKTDGFAKKWRTKSMEVLIDNEHRRRRQLKAQMQEEGREQRKEEAEMEERKRKRKHEQDWEATRDQRINSWRSFQKGKSTGSGDPDKKKKKKLKPIG
;
A
#
# COMPACT_ATOMS: atom_id res chain seq x y z
N MET A 1 -52.10 34.34 -29.64
CA MET A 1 -50.98 35.10 -29.01
C MET A 1 -50.82 34.75 -27.54
N ALA A 2 -51.87 34.72 -26.71
CA ALA A 2 -51.73 34.31 -25.29
C ALA A 2 -51.39 32.82 -25.04
N SER A 3 -51.53 31.96 -26.05
CA SER A 3 -51.21 30.53 -25.95
C SER A 3 -49.74 30.20 -26.20
N ASP A 4 -49.04 31.03 -27.00
CA ASP A 4 -47.61 30.85 -27.30
C ASP A 4 -46.75 31.26 -26.10
N ASP A 5 -47.09 32.36 -25.41
CA ASP A 5 -46.40 32.79 -24.18
C ASP A 5 -46.49 31.73 -23.08
N ALA A 6 -47.64 31.07 -22.93
CA ALA A 6 -47.84 30.05 -21.91
C ALA A 6 -47.10 28.74 -22.20
N THR A 7 -46.78 28.46 -23.47
CA THR A 7 -45.91 27.34 -23.85
C THR A 7 -44.43 27.69 -23.68
N ASP A 8 -44.03 28.91 -24.02
CA ASP A 8 -42.66 29.40 -23.86
C ASP A 8 -42.25 29.48 -22.38
N ASP A 9 -43.17 29.92 -21.51
CA ASP A 9 -42.97 29.91 -20.05
C ASP A 9 -42.79 28.49 -19.50
N ARG A 10 -43.52 27.49 -20.03
CA ARG A 10 -43.38 26.08 -19.60
C ARG A 10 -42.07 25.49 -20.07
N ASP A 11 -41.68 25.74 -21.31
CA ASP A 11 -40.41 25.26 -21.87
C ASP A 11 -39.22 25.88 -21.12
N ALA A 12 -39.31 27.14 -20.73
CA ALA A 12 -38.31 27.81 -19.89
C ALA A 12 -38.20 27.18 -18.49
N LEU A 13 -39.33 26.86 -17.85
CA LEU A 13 -39.34 26.18 -16.54
C LEU A 13 -38.75 24.77 -16.62
N ASP A 14 -39.08 24.01 -17.66
CA ASP A 14 -38.55 22.67 -17.87
C ASP A 14 -37.03 22.70 -18.12
N ALA A 15 -36.54 23.68 -18.88
CA ALA A 15 -35.11 23.89 -19.10
C ALA A 15 -34.37 24.21 -17.79
N LEU A 16 -34.93 25.09 -16.95
CA LEU A 16 -34.36 25.40 -15.63
C LEU A 16 -34.36 24.19 -14.70
N GLU A 17 -35.40 23.35 -14.73
CA GLU A 17 -35.44 22.13 -13.92
C GLU A 17 -34.38 21.11 -14.37
N LEU A 18 -34.14 20.99 -15.68
CA LEU A 18 -33.08 20.14 -16.22
C LEU A 18 -31.69 20.66 -15.82
N GLU A 19 -31.46 21.97 -15.88
CA GLU A 19 -30.20 22.57 -15.47
C GLU A 19 -29.95 22.41 -13.96
N ALA A 20 -30.99 22.60 -13.13
CA ALA A 20 -30.93 22.34 -11.70
C ALA A 20 -30.57 20.88 -11.40
N LYS A 21 -31.16 19.92 -12.14
CA LYS A 21 -30.84 18.49 -12.00
C LYS A 21 -29.39 18.19 -12.41
N GLU A 22 -28.87 18.79 -13.47
CA GLU A 22 -27.45 18.62 -13.83
C GLU A 22 -26.52 19.24 -12.78
N PHE A 23 -26.86 20.42 -12.25
CA PHE A 23 -26.12 21.05 -11.16
C PHE A 23 -26.04 20.16 -9.91
N ASP A 24 -27.16 19.54 -9.51
CA ASP A 24 -27.19 18.61 -8.37
C ASP A 24 -26.30 17.37 -8.60
N LYS A 25 -26.27 16.84 -9.83
CA LYS A 25 -25.38 15.73 -10.20
C LYS A 25 -23.92 16.15 -10.12
N ASP A 26 -23.58 17.32 -10.65
CA ASP A 26 -22.23 17.87 -10.64
C ASP A 26 -21.74 18.16 -9.22
N ALA A 27 -22.59 18.75 -8.39
CA ALA A 27 -22.31 18.98 -6.97
C ALA A 27 -22.04 17.67 -6.22
N GLU A 28 -22.80 16.62 -6.52
CA GLU A 28 -22.60 15.29 -5.91
C GLU A 28 -21.28 14.65 -6.36
N ILE A 29 -20.96 14.70 -7.66
CA ILE A 29 -19.70 14.21 -8.22
C ILE A 29 -18.52 14.91 -7.53
N ASP A 30 -18.58 16.24 -7.44
CA ASP A 30 -17.55 17.04 -6.80
C ASP A 30 -17.37 16.69 -5.33
N ARG A 31 -18.47 16.49 -4.60
CA ARG A 31 -18.45 16.08 -3.20
C ARG A 31 -17.77 14.72 -3.03
N ILE A 32 -18.09 13.73 -3.86
CA ILE A 32 -17.52 12.37 -3.78
C ILE A 32 -16.02 12.42 -4.07
N LEU A 33 -15.60 13.22 -5.05
CA LEU A 33 -14.20 13.39 -5.40
C LEU A 33 -13.40 14.15 -4.33
N LYS A 34 -14.04 15.11 -3.64
CA LYS A 34 -13.46 15.87 -2.52
C LYS A 34 -13.44 15.11 -1.19
N ALA A 35 -14.30 14.11 -1.02
CA ALA A 35 -14.31 13.27 0.18
C ALA A 35 -12.92 12.66 0.41
N PHE A 36 -12.65 12.14 1.61
CA PHE A 36 -11.35 11.50 1.89
C PHE A 36 -11.33 10.07 1.34
N ARG A 37 -10.18 9.60 0.81
CA ARG A 37 -10.12 8.30 0.09
C ARG A 37 -10.13 7.09 1.00
N LEU A 38 -9.64 7.23 2.24
CA LEU A 38 -9.60 6.16 3.23
C LEU A 38 -10.85 6.12 4.12
N ASP A 39 -11.75 7.10 3.96
CA ASP A 39 -13.02 7.14 4.68
C ASP A 39 -14.17 6.79 3.73
N ALA A 40 -14.55 5.52 3.72
CA ALA A 40 -15.63 5.02 2.87
C ALA A 40 -17.01 5.56 3.29
N TYR A 41 -17.21 5.90 4.58
CA TYR A 41 -18.44 6.52 5.06
C TYR A 41 -18.61 7.94 4.52
N ALA A 42 -17.54 8.75 4.51
CA ALA A 42 -17.56 10.09 3.94
C ALA A 42 -17.86 10.10 2.43
N VAL A 43 -17.39 9.09 1.68
CA VAL A 43 -17.70 8.97 0.24
C VAL A 43 -19.19 8.68 0.01
N LEU A 44 -19.77 7.78 0.81
CA LEU A 44 -21.19 7.44 0.72
C LEU A 44 -22.12 8.42 1.45
N ASP A 45 -21.56 9.39 2.19
CA ASP A 45 -22.29 10.33 3.03
C ASP A 45 -23.13 9.65 4.11
N LEU A 46 -22.51 8.70 4.78
CA LEU A 46 -23.13 7.92 5.86
C LEU A 46 -22.40 8.16 7.17
N HIS A 47 -23.07 7.87 8.27
CA HIS A 47 -22.44 7.82 9.58
C HIS A 47 -21.92 6.41 9.87
N PRO A 48 -20.84 6.28 10.68
CA PRO A 48 -20.40 5.00 11.19
C PRO A 48 -21.53 4.29 11.94
N GLY A 49 -21.56 2.96 11.86
CA GLY A 49 -22.58 2.14 12.55
C GLY A 49 -23.94 1.99 11.83
N VAL A 50 -24.13 2.55 10.63
CA VAL A 50 -25.35 2.31 9.82
C VAL A 50 -25.48 0.84 9.39
N PRO A 51 -26.68 0.25 9.31
CA PRO A 51 -26.83 -1.12 8.85
C PRO A 51 -26.42 -1.29 7.37
N GLU A 52 -26.04 -2.51 6.97
CA GLU A 52 -25.66 -2.80 5.59
C GLU A 52 -26.77 -2.54 4.57
N SER A 53 -28.03 -2.65 4.98
CA SER A 53 -29.19 -2.28 4.17
C SER A 53 -29.08 -0.84 3.67
N ASP A 54 -28.71 0.08 4.56
CA ASP A 54 -28.69 1.51 4.29
C ASP A 54 -27.51 1.87 3.40
N ILE A 55 -26.38 1.16 3.57
CA ILE A 55 -25.22 1.26 2.67
C ILE A 55 -25.62 0.88 1.25
N LYS A 56 -26.33 -0.26 1.07
CA LYS A 56 -26.80 -0.72 -0.26
C LYS A 56 -27.80 0.25 -0.89
N ILE A 57 -28.77 0.73 -0.10
CA ILE A 57 -29.79 1.69 -0.56
C ILE A 57 -29.13 3.00 -1.00
N THR A 58 -28.23 3.53 -0.18
CA THR A 58 -27.55 4.81 -0.44
C THR A 58 -26.65 4.70 -1.68
N TYR A 59 -25.89 3.60 -1.79
CA TYR A 59 -25.10 3.31 -3.00
C TYR A 59 -25.97 3.28 -4.25
N ARG A 60 -27.10 2.55 -4.22
CA ARG A 60 -28.02 2.46 -5.37
C ARG A 60 -28.58 3.83 -5.76
N LYS A 61 -28.97 4.65 -4.77
CA LYS A 61 -29.49 6.00 -5.02
C LYS A 61 -28.44 6.90 -5.66
N LYS A 62 -27.23 6.93 -5.09
CA LYS A 62 -26.14 7.79 -5.57
C LYS A 62 -25.59 7.33 -6.92
N SER A 63 -25.36 6.03 -7.11
CA SER A 63 -24.85 5.48 -8.37
C SER A 63 -25.79 5.78 -9.56
N LEU A 64 -27.10 5.80 -9.35
CA LEU A 64 -28.07 6.19 -10.38
C LEU A 64 -28.06 7.70 -10.66
N LEU A 65 -27.80 8.53 -9.64
CA LEU A 65 -27.71 9.99 -9.78
C LEU A 65 -26.47 10.38 -10.59
N ILE A 66 -25.31 9.79 -10.27
CA ILE A 66 -24.02 10.14 -10.89
C ILE A 66 -23.57 9.16 -12.00
N HIS A 67 -24.50 8.38 -12.57
CA HIS A 67 -24.13 7.38 -13.58
C HIS A 67 -23.49 8.07 -14.80
N PRO A 68 -22.35 7.56 -15.33
CA PRO A 68 -21.65 8.19 -16.45
C PRO A 68 -22.55 8.36 -17.68
N ASP A 69 -23.43 7.39 -17.99
CA ASP A 69 -24.37 7.51 -19.12
C ASP A 69 -25.47 8.57 -18.94
N LYS A 70 -25.71 9.04 -17.72
CA LYS A 70 -26.82 9.96 -17.38
C LYS A 70 -26.33 11.37 -16.98
N THR A 71 -25.03 11.59 -17.01
CA THR A 71 -24.38 12.84 -16.59
C THR A 71 -23.53 13.37 -17.74
N LYS A 72 -23.51 14.69 -17.93
CA LYS A 72 -22.62 15.30 -18.93
C LYS A 72 -21.18 15.51 -18.42
N ASN A 73 -20.97 15.29 -17.12
CA ASN A 73 -19.71 15.56 -16.44
C ASN A 73 -18.62 14.53 -16.79
N PRO A 74 -17.44 14.95 -17.27
CA PRO A 74 -16.35 14.04 -17.62
C PRO A 74 -15.77 13.31 -16.40
N ARG A 75 -16.00 13.80 -15.17
CA ARG A 75 -15.49 13.22 -13.92
C ARG A 75 -16.45 12.21 -13.30
N ALA A 76 -17.62 11.98 -13.90
CA ALA A 76 -18.60 11.01 -13.41
C ALA A 76 -18.05 9.57 -13.30
N PRO A 77 -17.25 9.04 -14.27
CA PRO A 77 -16.66 7.71 -14.13
C PRO A 77 -15.77 7.57 -12.88
N ASP A 78 -14.91 8.56 -12.62
CA ASP A 78 -14.02 8.56 -11.45
C ASP A 78 -14.81 8.59 -10.13
N ALA A 79 -15.88 9.39 -10.08
CA ALA A 79 -16.75 9.47 -8.90
C ALA A 79 -17.53 8.16 -8.70
N PHE A 80 -18.01 7.55 -9.78
CA PHE A 80 -18.72 6.28 -9.75
C PHE A 80 -17.83 5.13 -9.24
N ASP A 81 -16.61 5.03 -9.76
CA ASP A 81 -15.64 4.02 -9.31
C ASP A 81 -15.29 4.20 -7.83
N ARG A 82 -15.17 5.45 -7.39
CA ARG A 82 -14.92 5.78 -5.99
C ARG A 82 -16.08 5.38 -5.08
N LEU A 83 -17.31 5.62 -5.52
CA LEU A 83 -18.52 5.22 -4.83
C LEU A 83 -18.63 3.68 -4.72
N LYS A 84 -18.32 2.97 -5.81
CA LYS A 84 -18.30 1.50 -5.87
C LYS A 84 -17.25 0.89 -4.95
N LYS A 85 -16.05 1.49 -4.92
CA LYS A 85 -14.99 1.07 -4.00
C LYS A 85 -15.41 1.24 -2.54
N ALA A 86 -15.99 2.39 -2.19
CA ALA A 86 -16.46 2.67 -0.84
C ALA A 86 -17.53 1.67 -0.39
N GLN A 87 -18.51 1.37 -1.25
CA GLN A 87 -19.51 0.33 -0.95
C GLN A 87 -18.85 -1.04 -0.74
N THR A 88 -17.92 -1.44 -1.61
CA THR A 88 -17.24 -2.75 -1.50
C THR A 88 -16.46 -2.86 -0.18
N GLU A 89 -15.84 -1.77 0.26
CA GLU A 89 -15.10 -1.72 1.52
C GLU A 89 -16.01 -1.77 2.75
N LEU A 90 -17.15 -1.08 2.73
CA LEU A 90 -18.14 -1.15 3.81
C LEU A 90 -18.93 -2.46 3.86
N MET A 91 -18.98 -3.22 2.76
CA MET A 91 -19.58 -4.55 2.72
C MET A 91 -18.62 -5.66 3.18
N ASP A 92 -17.32 -5.36 3.32
CA ASP A 92 -16.32 -6.29 3.84
C ASP A 92 -16.22 -6.09 5.37
N GLU A 93 -16.73 -7.06 6.13
CA GLU A 93 -16.79 -7.02 7.60
C GLU A 93 -15.44 -6.67 8.25
N LYS A 94 -14.33 -7.19 7.71
CA LYS A 94 -12.99 -6.96 8.28
C LYS A 94 -12.53 -5.53 8.04
N LYS A 95 -12.69 -5.03 6.82
CA LYS A 95 -12.29 -3.65 6.49
C LYS A 95 -13.17 -2.64 7.19
N ARG A 96 -14.47 -2.92 7.25
CA ARG A 96 -15.44 -2.11 7.97
C ARG A 96 -15.10 -2.03 9.45
N ALA A 97 -14.77 -3.15 10.10
CA ALA A 97 -14.39 -3.15 11.51
C ALA A 97 -13.14 -2.28 11.78
N ILE A 98 -12.12 -2.36 10.91
CA ILE A 98 -10.91 -1.53 11.03
C ILE A 98 -11.25 -0.03 10.86
N LEU A 99 -12.13 0.30 9.91
CA LEU A 99 -12.58 1.67 9.69
C LEU A 99 -13.39 2.20 10.88
N ASP A 100 -14.33 1.40 11.40
CA ASP A 100 -15.14 1.73 12.58
C ASP A 100 -14.27 1.92 13.82
N GLU A 101 -13.24 1.08 14.03
CA GLU A 101 -12.25 1.21 15.10
C GLU A 101 -11.48 2.53 14.98
N ALA A 102 -10.94 2.85 13.79
CA ALA A 102 -10.21 4.10 13.57
C ALA A 102 -11.07 5.34 13.82
N ILE A 103 -12.36 5.31 13.44
CA ILE A 103 -13.29 6.42 13.65
C ILE A 103 -13.70 6.53 15.14
N ALA A 104 -13.84 5.40 15.85
CA ALA A 104 -14.07 5.38 17.29
C ALA A 104 -12.85 5.92 18.06
N ASP A 105 -11.63 5.54 17.66
CA ASP A 105 -10.39 6.07 18.23
C ASP A 105 -10.29 7.58 18.07
N ALA A 106 -10.64 8.11 16.89
CA ALA A 106 -10.69 9.55 16.67
C ALA A 106 -11.66 10.27 17.61
N ARG A 107 -12.82 9.66 17.90
CA ARG A 107 -13.78 10.18 18.89
C ARG A 107 -13.16 10.20 20.29
N MET A 108 -12.51 9.10 20.69
CA MET A 108 -11.89 8.98 22.01
C MET A 108 -10.71 9.94 22.21
N LEU A 109 -9.91 10.17 21.17
CA LEU A 109 -8.83 11.15 21.19
C LEU A 109 -9.38 12.57 21.41
N LEU A 110 -10.45 12.97 20.71
CA LEU A 110 -11.07 14.28 20.94
C LEU A 110 -11.63 14.43 22.35
N ILE A 111 -12.29 13.40 22.88
CA ILE A 111 -12.80 13.40 24.26
C ILE A 111 -11.64 13.63 25.23
N ARG A 112 -10.53 12.94 25.05
CA ARG A 112 -9.33 13.07 25.90
C ARG A 112 -8.66 14.45 25.76
N GLU A 113 -8.47 14.94 24.54
CA GLU A 113 -7.86 16.24 24.25
C GLU A 113 -8.63 17.40 24.90
N ASN A 114 -9.97 17.34 24.84
CA ASN A 114 -10.84 18.37 25.40
C ASN A 114 -11.25 18.09 26.86
N LYS A 115 -10.76 17.00 27.47
CA LYS A 115 -11.11 16.56 28.83
C LYS A 115 -12.63 16.41 29.05
N TRP A 116 -13.33 15.96 28.02
CA TRP A 116 -14.76 15.69 28.06
C TRP A 116 -15.06 14.30 28.62
N THR A 117 -16.33 14.06 28.93
CA THR A 117 -16.86 12.73 29.23
C THR A 117 -17.73 12.24 28.08
N VAL A 118 -18.12 10.97 28.08
CA VAL A 118 -18.96 10.37 27.02
C VAL A 118 -20.35 11.04 26.93
N ASP A 119 -20.80 11.66 28.03
CA ASP A 119 -22.11 12.30 28.15
C ASP A 119 -22.07 13.83 27.96
N SER A 120 -20.89 14.39 27.69
CA SER A 120 -20.71 15.82 27.45
C SER A 120 -21.63 16.32 26.31
N PRO A 121 -22.46 17.37 26.54
CA PRO A 121 -23.40 17.89 25.53
C PRO A 121 -22.70 18.36 24.25
N GLU A 122 -21.43 18.76 24.34
CA GLU A 122 -20.57 19.16 23.24
C GLU A 122 -20.50 18.07 22.15
N LEU A 123 -20.55 16.79 22.53
CA LEU A 123 -20.49 15.64 21.62
C LEU A 123 -21.68 15.56 20.65
N LYS A 124 -22.77 16.26 20.93
CA LYS A 124 -23.99 16.29 20.09
C LYS A 124 -24.05 17.51 19.18
N THR A 125 -23.07 18.40 19.25
CA THR A 125 -23.05 19.63 18.46
C THR A 125 -22.53 19.39 17.04
N ASP A 126 -23.00 20.17 16.06
CA ASP A 126 -22.45 20.14 14.70
C ASP A 126 -20.94 20.51 14.68
N GLY A 127 -20.52 21.38 15.60
CA GLY A 127 -19.11 21.71 15.81
C GLY A 127 -18.28 20.48 16.17
N PHE A 128 -18.80 19.60 17.02
CA PHE A 128 -18.15 18.32 17.30
C PHE A 128 -18.12 17.39 16.09
N ALA A 129 -19.22 17.27 15.34
CA ALA A 129 -19.25 16.43 14.14
C ALA A 129 -18.20 16.84 13.10
N LYS A 130 -17.93 18.15 12.96
CA LYS A 130 -16.85 18.67 12.10
C LYS A 130 -15.45 18.35 12.65
N LYS A 131 -15.23 18.56 13.95
CA LYS A 131 -13.97 18.19 14.62
C LYS A 131 -13.71 16.69 14.51
N TRP A 132 -14.73 15.87 14.73
CA TRP A 132 -14.66 14.43 14.66
C TRP A 132 -14.31 13.94 13.26
N ARG A 133 -14.97 14.46 12.21
CA ARG A 133 -14.60 14.17 10.82
C ARG A 133 -13.13 14.50 10.51
N THR A 134 -12.66 15.65 11.00
CA THR A 134 -11.25 16.06 10.82
C THR A 134 -10.31 15.11 11.54
N LYS A 135 -10.61 14.76 12.80
CA LYS A 135 -9.79 13.84 13.59
C LYS A 135 -9.78 12.43 13.02
N SER A 136 -10.92 11.94 12.50
CA SER A 136 -11.00 10.64 11.83
C SER A 136 -10.08 10.59 10.61
N MET A 137 -10.02 11.69 9.83
CA MET A 137 -9.09 11.79 8.72
C MET A 137 -7.63 11.71 9.19
N GLU A 138 -7.25 12.44 10.24
CA GLU A 138 -5.90 12.38 10.82
C GLU A 138 -5.52 10.96 11.26
N VAL A 139 -6.40 10.29 12.01
CA VAL A 139 -6.16 8.92 12.50
C VAL A 139 -6.01 7.94 11.35
N LEU A 140 -6.85 8.03 10.31
CA LEU A 140 -6.75 7.17 9.13
C LEU A 140 -5.44 7.40 8.36
N ILE A 141 -5.00 8.66 8.22
CA ILE A 141 -3.71 9.01 7.62
C ILE A 141 -2.55 8.40 8.43
N ASP A 142 -2.58 8.57 9.75
CA ASP A 142 -1.55 8.05 10.65
C ASP A 142 -1.48 6.51 10.64
N ASN A 143 -2.63 5.84 10.62
CA ASN A 143 -2.74 4.40 10.52
C ASN A 143 -2.16 3.88 9.20
N GLU A 144 -2.48 4.51 8.07
CA GLU A 144 -1.93 4.13 6.77
C GLU A 144 -0.41 4.39 6.70
N HIS A 145 0.07 5.52 7.23
CA HIS A 145 1.51 5.77 7.34
C HIS A 145 2.22 4.74 8.22
N ARG A 146 1.62 4.34 9.33
CA ARG A 146 2.15 3.29 10.22
C ARG A 146 2.22 1.95 9.49
N ARG A 147 1.14 1.54 8.83
CA ARG A 147 1.07 0.32 8.04
C ARG A 147 2.12 0.29 6.93
N ARG A 148 2.27 1.39 6.19
CA ARG A 148 3.27 1.52 5.12
C ARG A 148 4.70 1.44 5.64
N ARG A 149 5.00 2.04 6.81
CA ARG A 149 6.32 1.93 7.45
C ARG A 149 6.62 0.50 7.89
N GLN A 150 5.66 -0.17 8.52
CA GLN A 150 5.80 -1.55 8.97
C GLN A 150 6.04 -2.50 7.78
N LEU A 151 5.24 -2.39 6.72
CA LEU A 151 5.39 -3.22 5.52
C LEU A 151 6.76 -3.01 4.85
N LYS A 152 7.22 -1.75 4.76
CA LYS A 152 8.55 -1.44 4.21
C LYS A 152 9.67 -2.03 5.07
N ALA A 153 9.55 -1.99 6.40
CA ALA A 153 10.53 -2.56 7.31
C ALA A 153 10.60 -4.09 7.16
N GLN A 154 9.46 -4.78 7.10
CA GLN A 154 9.38 -6.22 6.88
C GLN A 154 10.03 -6.64 5.56
N MET A 155 9.71 -5.97 4.45
CA MET A 155 10.32 -6.26 3.13
C MET A 155 11.85 -6.07 3.15
N GLN A 156 12.36 -5.08 3.88
CA GLN A 156 13.80 -4.86 4.02
C GLN A 156 14.48 -5.92 4.86
N GLU A 157 13.80 -6.43 5.89
CA GLU A 157 14.28 -7.50 6.75
C GLU A 157 14.31 -8.83 5.99
N GLU A 158 13.22 -9.19 5.32
CA GLU A 158 13.13 -10.37 4.46
C GLU A 158 14.20 -10.34 3.36
N GLY A 159 14.40 -9.20 2.69
CA GLY A 159 15.46 -9.04 1.70
C GLY A 159 16.89 -9.03 2.28
N ARG A 160 17.06 -8.80 3.58
CA ARG A 160 18.36 -9.00 4.27
C ARG A 160 18.57 -10.47 4.60
N GLU A 161 17.52 -11.17 5.02
CA GLU A 161 17.55 -12.60 5.33
C GLU A 161 17.82 -13.43 4.07
N GLN A 162 17.08 -13.19 2.98
CA GLN A 162 17.30 -13.86 1.70
C GLN A 162 18.74 -13.69 1.19
N ARG A 163 19.32 -12.50 1.31
CA ARG A 163 20.73 -12.26 0.93
C ARG A 163 21.73 -13.00 1.81
N LYS A 164 21.42 -13.17 3.10
CA LYS A 164 22.26 -13.97 4.01
C LYS A 164 22.16 -15.45 3.66
N GLU A 165 20.96 -15.96 3.42
CA GLU A 165 20.73 -17.36 3.02
C GLU A 165 21.40 -17.68 1.68
N GLU A 166 21.28 -16.79 0.70
CA GLU A 166 21.93 -16.95 -0.61
C GLU A 166 23.46 -16.95 -0.48
N ALA A 167 24.02 -16.03 0.31
CA ALA A 167 25.45 -15.98 0.57
C ALA A 167 25.96 -17.22 1.31
N GLU A 168 25.21 -17.75 2.29
CA GLU A 168 25.57 -18.99 2.99
C GLU A 168 25.52 -20.19 2.04
N MET A 169 24.47 -20.28 1.21
CA MET A 169 24.33 -21.32 0.21
C MET A 169 25.43 -21.26 -0.84
N GLU A 170 25.82 -20.08 -1.28
CA GLU A 170 26.93 -19.87 -2.21
C GLU A 170 28.27 -20.23 -1.56
N GLU A 171 28.51 -19.83 -0.31
CA GLU A 171 29.72 -20.20 0.42
C GLU A 171 29.79 -21.71 0.62
N ARG A 172 28.67 -22.37 0.94
CA ARG A 172 28.59 -23.83 1.05
C ARG A 172 28.87 -24.52 -0.27
N LYS A 173 28.33 -24.00 -1.39
CA LYS A 173 28.64 -24.49 -2.74
C LYS A 173 30.12 -24.30 -3.06
N ARG A 174 30.70 -23.13 -2.72
CA ARG A 174 32.13 -22.82 -2.93
C ARG A 174 33.03 -23.75 -2.13
N LYS A 175 32.74 -23.99 -0.84
CA LYS A 175 33.48 -24.93 0.01
C LYS A 175 33.42 -26.36 -0.54
N ARG A 176 32.22 -26.83 -0.91
CA ARG A 176 32.04 -28.15 -1.53
C ARG A 176 32.82 -28.29 -2.82
N LYS A 177 32.77 -27.29 -3.69
CA LYS A 177 33.51 -27.28 -4.96
C LYS A 177 35.03 -27.31 -4.71
N HIS A 178 35.52 -26.47 -3.81
CA HIS A 178 36.94 -26.46 -3.44
C HIS A 178 37.40 -27.81 -2.88
N GLU A 179 36.61 -28.46 -2.03
CA GLU A 179 36.94 -29.79 -1.48
C GLU A 179 36.94 -30.87 -2.57
N GLN A 180 35.98 -30.83 -3.50
CA GLN A 180 35.97 -31.71 -4.67
C GLN A 180 37.22 -31.51 -5.55
N ASP A 181 37.55 -30.25 -5.87
CA ASP A 181 38.73 -29.91 -6.67
C ASP A 181 40.03 -30.31 -5.95
N TRP A 182 40.08 -30.17 -4.61
CA TRP A 182 41.19 -30.61 -3.77
C TRP A 182 41.33 -32.13 -3.80
N GLU A 183 40.27 -32.91 -3.59
CA GLU A 183 40.32 -34.38 -3.66
C GLU A 183 40.67 -34.86 -5.08
N ALA A 184 40.14 -34.25 -6.13
CA ALA A 184 40.46 -34.62 -7.51
C ALA A 184 41.95 -34.48 -7.84
N THR A 185 42.63 -33.51 -7.23
CA THR A 185 44.08 -33.28 -7.40
C THR A 185 44.95 -34.03 -6.38
N ARG A 186 44.35 -34.86 -5.51
CA ARG A 186 45.03 -35.61 -4.44
C ARG A 186 46.13 -36.53 -4.95
N ASP A 187 45.84 -37.37 -5.95
CA ASP A 187 46.82 -38.34 -6.46
C ASP A 187 48.02 -37.62 -7.12
N GLN A 188 47.75 -36.53 -7.83
CA GLN A 188 48.80 -35.68 -8.40
C GLN A 188 49.70 -35.08 -7.31
N ARG A 189 49.10 -34.57 -6.21
CA ARG A 189 49.85 -34.06 -5.06
C ARG A 189 50.64 -35.16 -4.35
N ILE A 190 50.06 -36.34 -4.13
CA ILE A 190 50.74 -37.49 -3.50
C ILE A 190 51.93 -37.94 -4.35
N ASN A 191 51.76 -38.03 -5.67
CA ASN A 191 52.83 -38.42 -6.59
C ASN A 191 53.95 -37.37 -6.64
N SER A 192 53.60 -36.08 -6.62
CA SER A 192 54.58 -34.99 -6.51
C SER A 192 55.35 -35.04 -5.19
N TRP A 193 54.66 -35.28 -4.06
CA TRP A 193 55.30 -35.41 -2.74
C TRP A 193 56.21 -36.64 -2.63
N ARG A 194 55.77 -37.81 -3.12
CA ARG A 194 56.61 -39.01 -3.20
C ARG A 194 57.88 -38.77 -4.01
N SER A 195 57.77 -38.05 -5.13
CA SER A 195 58.91 -37.69 -5.97
C SER A 195 59.88 -36.74 -5.27
N PHE A 196 59.35 -35.74 -4.53
CA PHE A 196 60.15 -34.84 -3.71
C PHE A 196 60.89 -35.58 -2.58
N GLN A 197 60.22 -36.50 -1.88
CA GLN A 197 60.83 -37.30 -0.82
C GLN A 197 61.93 -38.22 -1.35
N LYS A 198 61.70 -38.85 -2.53
CA LYS A 198 62.73 -39.65 -3.21
C LYS A 198 63.95 -38.80 -3.61
N GLY A 199 63.73 -37.54 -4.02
CA GLY A 199 64.80 -36.57 -4.24
C GLY A 199 65.54 -36.14 -2.97
N LYS A 200 64.92 -36.29 -1.80
CA LYS A 200 65.52 -36.01 -0.48
C LYS A 200 66.32 -37.21 0.04
N SER A 201 65.91 -38.45 -0.24
CA SER A 201 66.67 -39.67 0.11
C SER A 201 67.91 -39.88 -0.76
N THR A 202 68.01 -39.23 -1.93
CA THR A 202 69.22 -39.21 -2.78
C THR A 202 70.13 -38.01 -2.49
N GLY A 203 69.87 -37.27 -1.42
CA GLY A 203 70.61 -36.06 -1.02
C GLY A 203 71.74 -36.28 -0.01
N SER A 204 72.35 -37.46 0.03
CA SER A 204 73.71 -37.64 0.58
C SER A 204 74.70 -37.69 -0.60
N GLY A 205 74.93 -36.54 -1.22
CA GLY A 205 75.81 -36.40 -2.39
C GLY A 205 75.82 -34.99 -2.98
N ASP A 206 76.68 -34.14 -2.43
CA ASP A 206 77.35 -32.94 -2.99
C ASP A 206 76.53 -31.75 -3.58
N PRO A 207 76.84 -30.48 -3.21
CA PRO A 207 76.05 -29.31 -3.57
C PRO A 207 76.62 -28.61 -4.81
N ASP A 208 76.28 -29.05 -6.03
CA ASP A 208 76.51 -28.19 -7.18
C ASP A 208 75.53 -28.43 -8.35
N LYS A 209 75.17 -27.32 -9.00
CA LYS A 209 74.35 -27.21 -10.23
C LYS A 209 72.82 -27.43 -10.12
N LYS A 210 72.11 -26.44 -9.57
CA LYS A 210 70.94 -25.85 -10.26
C LYS A 210 70.95 -24.33 -10.10
N LYS A 211 71.49 -23.64 -11.10
CA LYS A 211 71.46 -22.18 -11.23
C LYS A 211 70.01 -21.68 -11.12
N LYS A 212 69.77 -20.81 -10.14
CA LYS A 212 68.54 -20.01 -10.00
C LYS A 212 68.38 -19.15 -11.26
N LYS A 213 67.43 -19.49 -12.14
CA LYS A 213 66.90 -18.53 -13.12
C LYS A 213 65.93 -17.63 -12.34
N LYS A 214 66.42 -16.45 -11.92
CA LYS A 214 65.57 -15.40 -11.33
C LYS A 214 64.46 -15.09 -12.33
N LEU A 215 63.20 -15.36 -11.98
CA LEU A 215 62.08 -14.68 -12.63
C LEU A 215 62.12 -13.22 -12.15
N LYS A 216 62.13 -12.28 -13.11
CA LYS A 216 62.01 -10.85 -12.84
C LYS A 216 60.58 -10.57 -12.31
N PRO A 217 60.41 -9.68 -11.32
CA PRO A 217 59.08 -9.21 -10.95
C PRO A 217 58.52 -8.33 -12.09
N ILE A 218 57.29 -8.61 -12.50
CA ILE A 218 56.48 -7.74 -13.35
C ILE A 218 56.01 -6.58 -12.47
N GLY A 219 56.32 -5.36 -12.90
CA GLY A 219 55.69 -4.14 -12.39
C GLY A 219 54.31 -3.94 -12.98
#